data_AF-A0A1Z1WR19-F1
#
_entry.id   AF-A0A1Z1WR19-F1
#
_cell.length_a   1.000
_cell.length_b   1.000
_cell.length_c   1.000
_cell.angle_alpha   90.00
_cell.angle_beta   90.00
_cell.angle_gamma   90.00
#
_symmetry.space_group_name_H-M   'P 1'
#
loop_
_entity.id
_entity.type
_entity.pdbx_description
1 polymer ?
#
loop_
_entity_poly.entity_id
_entity_poly.type
_entity_poly.pdbx_seq_one_letter_code
_entity_poly.pdbx_strand_id
1 'polypeptide(L)'
;MRNYAWIARKFPPSRRRDGLSLQHHAEVAALPAPAQDHWLSLAEAHGWSRNELRRHLRAARTESQDAGATEDVQVTASAEQCDRWEKAAQHMESDLNDWMIRKVDEAAATALGPEIADDAARSPHPDSSVASE
;
A
#
# COMPACT_ATOMS: atom_id res chain seq x y z
N MET A 1 21.42 -6.64 17.81
CA MET A 1 20.55 -7.75 17.35
C MET A 1 19.11 -7.50 17.84
N ARG A 2 18.32 -6.69 17.11
CA ARG A 2 17.05 -6.10 17.59
C ARG A 2 15.79 -6.74 16.95
N ASN A 3 15.99 -7.84 16.23
CA ASN A 3 14.97 -8.48 15.39
C ASN A 3 14.15 -9.53 16.17
N TYR A 4 14.79 -10.31 17.04
CA TYR A 4 14.15 -11.42 17.76
C TYR A 4 13.06 -10.96 18.75
N ALA A 5 13.34 -9.92 19.53
CA ALA A 5 12.39 -9.40 20.51
C ALA A 5 11.14 -8.77 19.85
N TRP A 6 11.32 -8.21 18.65
CA TRP A 6 10.23 -7.65 17.86
C TRP A 6 9.36 -8.74 17.22
N ILE A 7 9.97 -9.77 16.65
CA ILE A 7 9.25 -10.96 16.13
C ILE A 7 8.50 -11.66 17.27
N ALA A 8 9.15 -11.89 18.42
CA ALA A 8 8.53 -12.58 19.55
C ALA A 8 7.30 -11.86 20.12
N ARG A 9 7.24 -10.52 20.01
CA ARG A 9 6.07 -9.70 20.37
C ARG A 9 4.96 -9.77 19.33
N LYS A 10 5.30 -9.83 18.04
CA LYS A 10 4.34 -9.89 16.93
C LYS A 10 3.72 -11.27 16.75
N PHE A 11 4.44 -12.32 17.13
CA PHE A 11 3.99 -13.72 17.05
C PHE A 11 3.87 -14.32 18.45
N PRO A 12 2.67 -14.29 19.07
CA PRO A 12 2.39 -15.07 20.27
C PRO A 12 2.68 -16.55 20.03
N PRO A 13 2.98 -17.34 21.07
CA PRO A 13 3.25 -18.78 20.92
C PRO A 13 2.16 -19.54 20.16
N SER A 14 0.90 -19.14 20.30
CA SER A 14 -0.25 -19.73 19.59
C SER A 14 -0.28 -19.49 18.08
N ARG A 15 0.44 -18.48 17.59
CA ARG A 15 0.50 -18.11 16.16
C ARG A 15 1.85 -18.46 15.53
N ARG A 16 2.78 -19.03 16.32
CA ARG A 16 4.05 -19.53 15.80
C ARG A 16 3.83 -20.89 15.18
N ARG A 17 4.50 -21.12 14.06
CA ARG A 17 4.50 -22.42 13.39
C ARG A 17 5.86 -23.05 13.61
N ASP A 18 5.88 -24.17 14.32
CA ASP A 18 7.12 -24.86 14.68
C ASP A 18 7.88 -25.37 13.45
N GLY A 19 7.17 -25.62 12.34
CA GLY A 19 7.76 -25.97 11.05
C GLY A 19 8.46 -24.82 10.33
N LEU A 20 8.32 -23.56 10.79
CA LEU A 20 8.86 -22.37 10.13
C LEU A 20 9.89 -21.65 10.99
N SER A 21 11.02 -21.31 10.38
CA SER A 21 12.06 -20.54 11.08
C SER A 21 11.60 -19.12 11.43
N LEU A 22 12.21 -18.52 12.44
CA LEU A 22 11.91 -17.13 12.83
C LEU A 22 12.24 -16.11 11.74
N GLN A 23 13.05 -16.48 10.75
CA GLN A 23 13.25 -15.64 9.57
C GLN A 23 12.01 -15.61 8.66
N HIS A 24 11.25 -16.70 8.52
CA HIS A 24 9.96 -16.67 7.81
C HIS A 24 9.00 -15.70 8.50
N HIS A 25 8.93 -15.78 9.82
CA HIS A 25 8.13 -14.87 10.64
C HIS A 25 8.59 -13.41 10.48
N ALA A 26 9.89 -13.16 10.27
CA ALA A 26 10.41 -11.81 9.99
C ALA A 26 9.94 -11.25 8.64
N GLU A 27 9.83 -12.06 7.59
CA GLU A 27 9.37 -11.60 6.26
C GLU A 27 7.92 -11.11 6.29
N VAL A 28 7.07 -11.74 7.11
CA VAL A 28 5.65 -11.37 7.23
C VAL A 28 5.36 -10.40 8.38
N ALA A 29 6.32 -10.13 9.29
CA ALA A 29 6.11 -9.33 10.49
C ALA A 29 5.58 -7.91 10.24
N ALA A 30 5.87 -7.34 9.07
CA ALA A 30 5.40 -6.02 8.65
C ALA A 30 3.94 -6.01 8.15
N LEU A 31 3.34 -7.17 7.88
CA LEU A 31 1.96 -7.29 7.40
C LEU A 31 0.95 -7.22 8.54
N PRO A 32 -0.34 -6.97 8.25
CA PRO A 32 -1.43 -7.16 9.20
C PRO A 32 -1.52 -8.61 9.68
N ALA A 33 -1.97 -8.82 10.93
CA ALA A 33 -2.12 -10.13 11.54
C ALA A 33 -2.82 -11.20 10.66
N PRO A 34 -3.97 -10.93 10.01
CA PRO A 34 -4.61 -11.94 9.16
C PRO A 34 -3.77 -12.33 7.94
N ALA A 35 -3.07 -11.37 7.33
CA ALA A 35 -2.17 -11.64 6.21
C ALA A 35 -0.94 -12.44 6.67
N GLN A 36 -0.39 -12.16 7.86
CA GLN A 36 0.69 -12.95 8.43
C GLN A 36 0.32 -14.42 8.55
N ASP A 37 -0.84 -14.73 9.13
CA ASP A 37 -1.27 -16.11 9.36
C ASP A 37 -1.54 -16.84 8.04
N HIS A 38 -2.11 -16.14 7.06
CA HIS A 38 -2.32 -16.67 5.72
C HIS A 38 -1.01 -17.05 5.03
N TRP A 39 -0.03 -16.14 5.00
CA TRP A 39 1.27 -16.38 4.36
C TRP A 39 2.10 -17.44 5.08
N LEU A 40 2.04 -17.50 6.41
CA LEU A 40 2.66 -18.59 7.18
C LEU A 40 1.97 -19.93 6.93
N SER A 41 0.64 -19.95 6.74
CA SER A 41 -0.09 -21.17 6.34
C SER A 41 0.38 -21.71 5.01
N LEU A 42 0.48 -20.83 4.01
CA LEU A 42 0.91 -21.22 2.67
C LEU A 42 2.36 -21.69 2.67
N ALA A 43 3.24 -21.00 3.41
CA ALA A 43 4.64 -21.39 3.50
C ALA A 43 4.82 -22.77 4.14
N GLU A 44 4.09 -23.07 5.22
CA GLU A 44 4.12 -24.39 5.86
C GLU A 44 3.52 -25.47 4.96
N ALA A 45 2.36 -25.21 4.34
CA ALA A 45 1.68 -26.17 3.49
C ALA A 45 2.46 -26.54 2.22
N HIS A 46 3.17 -25.56 1.63
CA HIS A 46 3.94 -25.76 0.40
C HIS A 46 5.43 -26.01 0.65
N GLY A 47 5.86 -26.04 1.92
CA GLY A 47 7.26 -26.20 2.29
C GLY A 47 8.18 -25.11 1.74
N TRP A 48 7.67 -23.89 1.60
CA TRP A 48 8.43 -22.78 1.02
C TRP A 48 9.62 -22.40 1.88
N SER A 49 10.75 -22.21 1.23
CA SER A 49 11.88 -21.49 1.80
C SER A 49 11.54 -20.01 1.99
N ARG A 50 12.32 -19.32 2.83
CA ARG A 50 12.21 -17.87 3.07
C ARG A 50 12.29 -17.07 1.77
N ASN A 51 13.12 -17.50 0.82
CA ASN A 51 13.27 -16.84 -0.47
C ASN A 51 12.01 -17.03 -1.33
N GLU A 52 11.39 -18.19 -1.30
CA GLU A 52 10.10 -18.46 -1.95
C GLU A 52 8.98 -17.62 -1.35
N LEU A 53 8.85 -17.62 -0.03
CA LEU A 53 7.89 -16.76 0.67
C LEU A 53 8.06 -15.28 0.27
N ARG A 54 9.30 -14.80 0.21
CA ARG A 54 9.60 -13.43 -0.25
C ARG A 54 9.20 -13.20 -1.71
N ARG A 55 9.41 -14.17 -2.61
CA ARG A 55 8.99 -14.05 -4.02
C ARG A 55 7.47 -13.96 -4.13
N HIS A 56 6.74 -14.83 -3.44
CA HIS A 56 5.27 -14.81 -3.47
C HIS A 56 4.69 -13.54 -2.85
N LEU A 57 5.29 -13.04 -1.76
CA LEU A 57 4.91 -11.75 -1.16
C LEU A 57 5.10 -10.57 -2.12
N ARG A 58 6.17 -10.58 -2.93
CA ARG A 58 6.39 -9.56 -3.95
C ARG A 58 5.38 -9.67 -5.09
N ALA A 59 5.14 -10.87 -5.59
CA ALA A 59 4.15 -11.11 -6.65
C ALA A 59 2.76 -10.63 -6.22
N ALA A 60 2.32 -10.98 -5.01
CA ALA A 60 1.03 -10.55 -4.48
C ALA A 60 0.93 -9.04 -4.28
N ARG A 61 2.05 -8.37 -3.97
CA ARG A 61 2.09 -6.90 -3.93
C ARG A 61 1.91 -6.30 -5.33
N THR A 62 2.61 -6.83 -6.33
CA THR A 62 2.48 -6.37 -7.72
C THR A 62 1.06 -6.60 -8.26
N GLU A 63 0.46 -7.76 -8.00
CA GLU A 63 -0.93 -8.06 -8.38
C GLU A 63 -1.93 -7.12 -7.69
N SER A 64 -1.68 -6.73 -6.44
CA SER A 64 -2.50 -5.75 -5.72
C SER A 64 -2.32 -4.32 -6.26
N GLN A 65 -1.14 -3.99 -6.79
CA GLN A 65 -0.85 -2.67 -7.38
C GLN A 65 -1.54 -2.51 -8.75
N ASP A 66 -1.62 -3.57 -9.56
CA ASP A 66 -2.33 -3.54 -10.86
C ASP A 66 -3.86 -3.48 -10.72
N ALA A 67 -4.43 -3.92 -9.60
CA ALA A 67 -5.87 -3.97 -9.39
C ALA A 67 -6.50 -2.67 -8.81
N GLY A 68 -5.70 -1.64 -8.54
CA GLY A 68 -6.18 -0.38 -7.97
C GLY A 68 -5.03 0.48 -7.45
N ALA A 69 -4.19 0.97 -8.36
CA ALA A 69 -2.92 1.62 -8.08
C ALA A 69 -3.04 2.84 -7.13
N THR A 70 -2.90 2.61 -5.84
CA THR A 70 -2.45 3.62 -4.88
C THR A 70 -0.93 3.75 -5.03
N GLU A 71 -0.48 4.83 -5.66
CA GLU A 71 0.93 5.18 -5.75
C GLU A 71 1.39 5.83 -4.43
N ASP A 72 2.47 5.31 -3.85
CA ASP A 72 3.01 5.81 -2.58
C ASP A 72 4.00 6.96 -2.86
N VAL A 73 3.55 8.20 -2.63
CA VAL A 73 4.36 9.41 -2.84
C VAL A 73 5.06 9.81 -1.53
N GLN A 74 6.38 9.68 -1.50
CA GLN A 74 7.18 10.06 -0.32
C GLN A 74 7.53 11.55 -0.33
N VAL A 75 7.17 12.26 0.74
CA VAL A 75 7.55 13.65 0.98
C VAL A 75 8.65 13.70 2.03
N THR A 76 9.79 14.30 1.69
CA THR A 76 10.86 14.57 2.67
C THR A 76 10.66 15.96 3.27
N ALA A 77 10.48 16.01 4.58
CA ALA A 77 10.22 17.23 5.33
C ALA A 77 11.16 17.32 6.55
N SER A 78 11.47 18.54 6.97
CA SER A 78 12.21 18.79 8.21
C SER A 78 11.35 18.48 9.43
N ALA A 79 11.97 18.22 10.58
CA ALA A 79 11.24 17.97 11.82
C ALA A 79 10.27 19.11 12.18
N GLU A 80 10.66 20.36 11.92
CA GLU A 80 9.80 21.53 12.15
C GLU A 80 8.58 21.56 11.22
N GLN A 81 8.74 21.07 9.98
CA GLN A 81 7.63 20.94 9.03
C GLN A 81 6.67 19.84 9.47
N CYS A 82 7.18 18.68 9.90
CA CYS A 82 6.37 17.60 10.45
C CYS A 82 5.54 18.06 11.66
N ASP A 83 6.17 18.73 12.63
CA ASP A 83 5.50 19.26 13.82
C ASP A 83 4.38 20.24 13.46
N ARG A 84 4.60 21.07 12.43
CA ARG A 84 3.61 22.05 11.96
C ARG A 84 2.42 21.36 11.29
N TRP A 85 2.67 20.35 10.46
CA TRP A 85 1.62 19.60 9.79
C TRP A 85 0.79 18.78 10.77
N GLU A 86 1.43 18.15 11.75
CA GLU A 86 0.74 17.40 12.79
C GLU A 86 -0.18 18.29 13.62
N LYS A 87 0.30 19.49 14.03
CA LYS A 87 -0.54 20.49 14.73
C LYS A 87 -1.72 20.96 13.87
N ALA A 88 -1.51 21.14 12.57
CA ALA A 88 -2.57 21.56 11.66
C ALA A 88 -3.63 20.46 11.46
N ALA A 89 -3.21 19.20 11.33
CA ALA A 89 -4.11 18.05 11.23
C ALA A 89 -4.94 17.86 12.52
N GLN A 90 -4.30 17.97 13.70
CA GLN A 90 -4.97 17.92 15.00
C GLN A 90 -6.03 19.02 15.16
N HIS A 91 -5.73 20.25 14.72
CA HIS A 91 -6.70 21.35 14.76
C HIS A 91 -7.92 21.12 13.85
N MET A 92 -7.76 20.31 12.81
CA MET A 92 -8.83 19.93 11.89
C MET A 92 -9.47 18.57 12.25
N GLU A 93 -9.20 18.05 13.46
CA GLU A 93 -9.70 16.75 13.95
C GLU A 93 -9.48 15.59 12.95
N SER A 94 -8.40 15.65 12.18
CA SER A 94 -8.09 14.70 11.11
C SER A 94 -6.75 14.02 11.36
N ASP A 95 -6.57 12.81 10.84
CA ASP A 95 -5.24 12.20 10.75
C ASP A 95 -4.35 13.00 9.80
N LEU A 96 -3.04 12.99 10.06
CA LEU A 96 -2.06 13.74 9.25
C LEU A 96 -2.07 13.29 7.78
N ASN A 97 -2.24 11.99 7.52
CA ASN A 97 -2.27 11.47 6.16
C ASN A 97 -3.52 11.95 5.41
N ASP A 98 -4.70 11.80 6.01
CA ASP A 98 -5.96 12.25 5.42
C ASP A 98 -5.99 13.77 5.21
N TRP A 99 -5.42 14.52 6.17
CA TRP A 99 -5.26 15.96 6.06
C TRP A 99 -4.34 16.35 4.90
N MET A 100 -3.20 15.68 4.73
CA MET A 100 -2.26 15.94 3.63
C MET A 100 -2.87 15.59 2.28
N ILE A 101 -3.50 14.43 2.13
CA ILE A 101 -4.16 14.02 0.87
C ILE A 101 -5.17 15.09 0.44
N ARG A 102 -6.08 15.46 1.35
CA ARG A 102 -7.09 16.48 1.05
C ARG A 102 -6.47 17.82 0.67
N LYS A 103 -5.40 18.25 1.34
CA LYS A 103 -4.73 19.53 1.04
C LYS A 103 -3.97 19.50 -0.28
N VAL A 104 -3.37 18.38 -0.63
CA VAL A 104 -2.71 18.18 -1.92
C VAL A 104 -3.76 18.16 -3.04
N ASP A 105 -4.90 17.48 -2.85
CA ASP A 105 -5.98 17.43 -3.83
C ASP A 105 -6.62 18.82 -4.05
N GLU A 106 -6.87 19.58 -2.99
CA GLU A 106 -7.36 20.96 -3.09
C GLU A 106 -6.39 21.86 -3.89
N ALA A 107 -5.08 21.71 -3.63
CA ALA A 107 -4.05 22.47 -4.34
C ALA A 107 -3.96 22.05 -5.81
N ALA A 108 -4.06 20.75 -6.10
CA ALA A 108 -4.08 20.22 -7.47
C ALA A 108 -5.30 20.71 -8.24
N ALA A 109 -6.50 20.67 -7.65
CA ALA A 109 -7.73 21.18 -8.26
C ALA A 109 -7.65 22.68 -8.57
N THR A 110 -7.04 23.45 -7.65
CA THR A 110 -6.82 24.89 -7.87
C THR A 110 -5.81 25.15 -9.00
N ALA A 111 -4.75 24.34 -9.08
CA ALA A 111 -3.71 24.48 -10.09
C ALA A 111 -4.13 24.03 -11.49
N LEU A 112 -4.97 23.00 -11.60
CA LEU A 112 -5.44 22.44 -12.87
C LEU A 112 -6.62 23.22 -13.48
N GLY A 113 -7.37 23.99 -12.68
CA GLY A 113 -8.55 24.72 -13.13
C GLY A 113 -9.69 23.81 -13.62
N PRO A 114 -10.87 24.36 -13.94
CA PRO A 114 -12.05 23.58 -14.33
C PRO A 114 -12.00 22.96 -15.74
N GLU A 115 -10.94 23.16 -16.52
CA GLU A 115 -10.95 22.92 -17.98
C GLU A 115 -10.45 21.53 -18.43
N ILE A 116 -9.80 20.76 -17.55
CA ILE A 116 -9.24 19.42 -17.91
C ILE A 116 -10.18 18.26 -17.55
N ALA A 117 -11.23 18.50 -16.75
CA ALA A 117 -12.16 17.45 -16.35
C ALA A 117 -13.16 17.04 -17.46
N ASP A 118 -13.39 17.90 -18.47
CA ASP A 118 -14.45 17.70 -19.49
C ASP A 118 -13.92 17.15 -20.84
N ASP A 119 -12.62 17.29 -21.13
CA ASP A 119 -12.04 16.84 -22.41
C ASP A 119 -11.87 15.30 -22.49
N ALA A 120 -11.69 14.62 -21.36
CA ALA A 120 -11.63 13.16 -21.30
C ALA A 120 -12.99 12.49 -21.53
N ALA A 121 -14.11 13.20 -21.31
CA ALA A 121 -15.46 12.71 -21.59
C ALA A 121 -15.89 12.96 -23.04
N ARG A 122 -15.13 13.77 -23.80
CA ARG A 122 -15.50 14.22 -25.13
C ARG A 122 -14.43 13.92 -26.16
N SER A 123 -14.21 12.63 -26.41
CA SER A 123 -13.84 12.24 -27.77
C SER A 123 -14.58 11.00 -28.25
N PRO A 124 -14.94 11.00 -29.54
CA PRO A 124 -16.17 10.43 -30.04
C PRO A 124 -15.91 9.04 -30.63
N HIS A 125 -16.91 8.16 -30.56
CA HIS A 125 -16.98 7.01 -31.44
C HIS A 125 -16.81 7.46 -32.89
N PRO A 126 -15.80 6.98 -33.64
CA PRO A 126 -15.90 7.00 -35.08
C PRO A 126 -16.92 5.93 -35.48
N ASP A 127 -18.12 6.41 -35.76
CA ASP A 127 -19.06 5.74 -36.64
C ASP A 127 -18.35 5.50 -37.98
N SER A 128 -18.25 4.24 -38.40
CA SER A 128 -17.90 3.89 -39.78
C SER A 128 -18.61 2.62 -40.17
N SER A 129 -19.93 2.77 -40.31
CA SER A 129 -20.65 2.12 -41.39
C SER A 129 -20.30 2.85 -42.70
N VAL A 130 -19.54 2.20 -43.58
CA VAL A 130 -19.66 2.44 -45.02
C VAL A 130 -19.67 1.08 -45.71
N ALA A 131 -20.86 0.73 -46.18
CA ALA A 131 -21.10 -0.25 -47.23
C ALA A 131 -20.67 0.31 -48.60
N SER A 132 -20.56 -0.59 -49.58
CA SER A 132 -20.15 -0.43 -51.00
C SER A 132 -18.64 -0.68 -51.17
N GLU A 133 -18.20 -1.65 -51.98
CA GLU A 133 -18.68 -2.07 -53.30
C GLU A 133 -18.33 -3.54 -53.58
#